data_AF-A0A507C8E7-F1
#
_entry.id   AF-A0A507C8E7-F1
#
_cell.length_a   1.000
_cell.length_b   1.000
_cell.length_c   1.000
_cell.angle_alpha   90.00
_cell.angle_beta   90.00
_cell.angle_gamma   90.00
#
_symmetry.space_group_name_H-M   'P 1'
#
loop_
_entity.id
_entity.type
_entity.pdbx_description
1 polymer ?
#
loop_
_entity_poly.entity_id
_entity_poly.type
_entity_poly.pdbx_seq_one_letter_code
_entity_poly.pdbx_strand_id
1 'polypeptide(L)' 'MKDFMRLYGNLVDRCFNDCINDFTTKVVSEKEGTCLSRCTDKFMKHSERIGARFAEYNSQQQPPQ' A
#
# COMPACT_ATOMS: atom_id res chain seq x y z
N MET A 1 1.96 0.04 16.91
CA MET A 1 0.52 -0.18 16.58
C MET A 1 -0.10 0.99 15.81
N LYS A 2 0.08 2.25 16.24
CA LYS A 2 -0.49 3.42 15.55
C LYS A 2 -0.07 3.56 14.08
N ASP A 3 1.22 3.34 13.78
CA ASP A 3 1.71 3.44 12.40
C ASP A 3 1.26 2.28 11.52
N PHE A 4 1.08 1.09 12.11
CA PHE A 4 0.47 -0.04 11.40
C PHE A 4 -1.00 0.25 11.04
N MET A 5 -1.78 0.82 11.96
CA MET A 5 -3.16 1.20 11.67
C MET A 5 -3.26 2.29 10.59
N ARG A 6 -2.30 3.22 10.57
CA ARG A 6 -2.20 4.22 9.49
C ARG A 6 -1.86 3.59 8.15
N LEU A 7 -0.89 2.67 8.12
CA LEU A 7 -0.54 1.93 6.92
C LEU A 7 -1.73 1.14 6.39
N TYR A 8 -2.42 0.41 7.26
CA TYR A 8 -3.61 -0.36 6.93
C TYR A 8 -4.74 0.53 6.40
N GLY A 9 -5.01 1.66 7.05
CA GLY A 9 -6.01 2.62 6.57
C GLY A 9 -5.70 3.15 5.17
N ASN A 10 -4.45 3.58 4.94
CA ASN A 10 -4.02 4.07 3.63
C ASN A 10 -4.09 2.98 2.54
N LEU A 11 -3.76 1.73 2.90
CA LEU A 11 -3.84 0.58 2.00
C LEU A 11 -5.29 0.32 1.57
N VAL A 12 -6.20 0.27 2.53
CA VAL A 12 -7.63 0.02 2.28
C VAL A 12 -8.21 1.12 1.40
N ASP A 13 -7.99 2.39 1.74
CA ASP A 13 -8.49 3.53 0.96
C ASP A 13 -7.96 3.51 -0.48
N ARG A 14 -6.65 3.27 -0.65
CA ARG A 14 -6.05 3.20 -1.97
C ARG A 14 -6.59 2.06 -2.82
N CYS A 15 -6.59 0.84 -2.30
CA CYS A 15 -7.04 -0.30 -3.08
C CYS A 15 -8.55 -0.25 -3.36
N PHE A 16 -9.34 0.35 -2.48
CA PHE A 16 -10.75 0.63 -2.76
C PHE A 16 -10.89 1.57 -3.96
N ASN A 17 -10.23 2.73 -3.94
CA ASN A 17 -10.32 3.72 -5.02
C ASN A 17 -9.74 3.22 -6.36
N ASP A 18 -8.68 2.41 -6.32
CA ASP A 18 -8.04 1.89 -7.53
C ASP A 18 -8.80 0.70 -8.16
N CYS A 19 -9.45 -0.14 -7.34
CA CYS A 19 -10.01 -1.41 -7.80
C CYS A 19 -11.55 -1.50 -7.78
N ILE A 20 -12.26 -0.78 -6.90
CA ILE A 20 -13.72 -0.84 -6.82
C ILE A 20 -14.30 0.27 -7.68
N ASN A 21 -14.78 -0.10 -8.86
CA ASN A 21 -15.27 0.85 -9.86
C ASN A 21 -16.64 0.47 -10.43
N ASP A 22 -17.18 -0.70 -10.07
CA ASP A 22 -18.52 -1.12 -10.46
C ASP A 22 -19.45 -1.13 -9.23
N PHE A 23 -20.46 -0.26 -9.25
CA PHE A 23 -21.44 -0.12 -8.16
C PHE A 23 -22.82 -0.67 -8.53
N THR A 24 -22.91 -1.54 -9.52
CA THR A 24 -24.17 -2.16 -9.94
C THR A 24 -24.65 -3.28 -9.00
N THR A 25 -23.75 -3.84 -8.18
CA THR A 25 -24.09 -4.90 -7.22
C THR A 25 -23.51 -4.63 -5.84
N LYS A 26 -24.05 -5.29 -4.81
CA LYS A 26 -23.51 -5.21 -3.43
C LYS A 26 -22.28 -6.09 -3.18
N VAL A 27 -21.92 -6.94 -4.15
CA VAL A 27 -20.88 -7.97 -3.99
C VAL A 27 -19.68 -7.57 -4.82
N VAL A 28 -18.49 -7.71 -4.24
CA VAL A 28 -17.24 -7.49 -4.98
C VAL A 28 -17.15 -8.54 -6.09
N SER A 29 -17.01 -8.09 -7.33
CA SER A 29 -16.87 -8.99 -8.47
C SER A 29 -15.54 -9.75 -8.41
N GLU A 30 -15.44 -10.88 -9.11
CA GLU A 30 -14.19 -11.66 -9.16
C GLU A 30 -13.01 -10.83 -9.71
N LYS A 31 -13.29 -9.96 -10.69
CA LYS A 31 -12.30 -9.04 -11.27
C LYS A 31 -11.80 -8.04 -10.24
N GLU A 32 -12.70 -7.41 -9.49
CA GLU A 32 -12.36 -6.47 -8.42
C GLU A 32 -11.62 -7.18 -7.27
N GLY A 33 -12.05 -8.38 -6.88
CA GLY A 33 -11.37 -9.19 -5.87
C GLY A 33 -9.94 -9.56 -6.28
N THR A 34 -9.73 -9.93 -7.54
CA THR A 34 -8.39 -10.17 -8.09
C THR A 34 -7.54 -8.89 -8.09
N CYS A 35 -8.14 -7.74 -8.41
CA CYS A 35 -7.48 -6.45 -8.35
C CYS A 35 -7.05 -6.10 -6.92
N LEU A 36 -7.94 -6.26 -5.92
CA LEU A 36 -7.65 -6.00 -4.51
C LEU A 36 -6.46 -6.82 -4.00
N SER A 37 -6.41 -8.12 -4.33
CA SER A 37 -5.31 -9.01 -3.96
C SER A 37 -3.98 -8.51 -4.55
N ARG A 38 -3.96 -8.20 -5.86
CA ARG A 38 -2.77 -7.67 -6.54
C ARG A 38 -2.35 -6.30 -6.01
N CYS A 39 -3.31 -5.42 -5.73
CA CYS A 39 -3.07 -4.09 -5.16
C CYS A 39 -2.40 -4.20 -3.80
N THR A 40 -2.92 -5.08 -2.94
CA THR A 40 -2.38 -5.33 -1.60
C THR A 40 -0.94 -5.82 -1.65
N ASP A 41 -0.67 -6.87 -2.43
CA ASP A 41 0.67 -7.42 -2.60
C ASP A 41 1.65 -6.38 -3.17
N LYS A 42 1.21 -5.63 -4.17
CA LYS A 42 2.03 -4.60 -4.81
C LYS A 42 2.37 -3.48 -3.84
N PHE A 43 1.40 -2.99 -3.07
CA PHE A 43 1.62 -1.92 -2.11
C PHE A 43 2.57 -2.32 -0.99
N MET A 44 2.44 -3.53 -0.45
CA MET A 44 3.31 -4.02 0.62
C MET A 44 4.77 -4.17 0.13
N LYS A 45 4.98 -4.84 -1.00
CA LYS A 45 6.31 -4.97 -1.62
C LYS A 45 6.91 -3.61 -1.98
N HIS A 46 6.08 -2.68 -2.44
CA HIS A 46 6.50 -1.32 -2.76
C HIS A 46 6.93 -0.54 -1.50
N SER A 47 6.14 -0.62 -0.43
CA SER A 47 6.42 0.04 0.85
C SER A 47 7.72 -0.46 1.46
N GLU A 48 7.96 -1.78 1.43
CA GLU A 48 9.22 -2.39 1.87
C GLU A 48 10.41 -1.89 1.05
N ARG A 49 10.29 -1.89 -0.28
CA ARG A 49 11.37 -1.44 -1.18
C ARG A 49 11.70 0.03 -1.00
N ILE A 50 10.70 0.90 -0.86
CA ILE A 50 10.91 2.33 -0.57
C ILE A 50 11.56 2.49 0.80
N GLY A 51 11.07 1.77 1.81
CA GLY A 51 11.62 1.83 3.17
C GLY A 51 13.12 1.52 3.19
N ALA A 52 13.57 0.49 2.47
CA ALA A 52 14.98 0.15 2.35
C ALA A 52 15.81 1.28 1.72
N ARG A 53 15.35 1.85 0.60
CA ARG A 53 16.06 2.95 -0.09
C ARG A 53 16.07 4.24 0.72
N PHE A 54 14.99 4.51 1.45
CA PHE A 54 14.92 5.66 2.34
C PHE A 54 15.91 5.55 3.49
N ALA A 55 16.04 4.37 4.10
CA ALA A 55 17.03 4.12 5.15
C ALA A 55 18.48 4.29 4.65
N GLU A 56 18.78 3.77 3.45
CA GLU A 56 20.09 3.96 2.79
C GLU A 56 20.38 5.44 2.52
N TYR A 57 19.39 6.21 2.08
CA TYR A 57 19.57 7.63 1.81
C TYR A 57 19.79 8.44 3.10
N ASN A 58 19.01 8.15 4.14
CA ASN A 58 19.10 8.84 5.41
C ASN A 58 20.45 8.61 6.11
N SER A 59 21.04 7.42 5.97
CA SER A 59 22.38 7.14 6.54
C SER A 59 23.51 7.88 5.82
N GLN A 60 23.37 8.18 4.52
CA GLN A 60 24.34 8.97 3.76
C GLN A 60 24.27 10.47 4.07
N GLN A 61 23.13 10.95 4.56
CA GLN A 61 22.91 12.37 4.87
C GLN A 61 23.22 12.76 6.32
N GLN A 62 23.53 11.80 7.19
CA GLN A 62 23.99 12.14 8.54
C GLN A 62 25.41 12.74 8.45
N PRO A 63 25.62 14.00 8.87
CA PRO A 63 26.95 14.57 8.94
C PRO A 63 27.82 13.72 9.88
N PRO A 64 29.12 13.53 9.58
CA PRO A 64 30.02 12.85 10.49
C PRO A 64 30.02 13.60 11.83
N GLN A 65 29.91 12.84 12.94
CA GLN A 65 30.15 13.36 14.29
C GLN A 65 31.62 13.76 14.45
#